data_AF-A0A7S0K666-F1
#
_entry.id   AF-A0A7S0K666-F1
#
_cell.length_a   1.000
_cell.length_b   1.000
_cell.length_c   1.000
_cell.angle_alpha   90.00
_cell.angle_beta   90.00
_cell.angle_gamma   90.00
#
_symmetry.space_group_name_H-M   'P 1'
#
loop_
_entity.id
_entity.type
_entity.pdbx_description
1 polymer ?
#
loop_
_entity_poly.entity_id
_entity_poly.type
_entity_poly.pdbx_seq_one_letter_code
_entity_poly.pdbx_strand_id
1 'polypeptide(L)'
;HTGLLAFPAGDASPPFEAVEDLRERLGSHPCDKRRSKAELRADFPGVNLDGLLTEEDTLWREERESQHDLAARAARFLGALMQRPERRIGVCTHNDFLVALMRKSGLRVQ
;
A
#
# COMPACT_ATOMS: atom_id res chain seq x y z
N HIS A 1 8.30 7.63 -0.65
CA HIS A 1 9.07 8.40 -1.65
C HIS A 1 8.98 7.84 -3.07
N THR A 2 9.22 6.54 -3.34
CA THR A 2 9.27 5.98 -4.71
C THR A 2 8.10 6.38 -5.62
N GLY A 3 6.86 6.26 -5.14
CA GLY A 3 5.68 6.64 -5.93
C GLY A 3 5.66 8.13 -6.32
N LEU A 4 6.10 9.02 -5.44
CA LEU A 4 6.12 10.46 -5.70
C LEU A 4 7.18 10.85 -6.73
N LEU A 5 8.32 10.15 -6.75
CA LEU A 5 9.40 10.41 -7.71
C LEU A 5 9.06 9.96 -9.14
N ALA A 6 8.08 9.08 -9.30
CA ALA A 6 7.66 8.58 -10.61
C ALA A 6 6.86 9.61 -11.42
N PHE A 7 6.41 10.70 -10.80
CA PHE A 7 5.60 11.73 -11.43
C PHE A 7 6.20 13.12 -11.21
N PRO A 8 6.03 14.05 -12.17
CA PRO A 8 6.45 15.42 -11.98
C PRO A 8 5.67 16.09 -10.84
N ALA A 9 6.30 17.03 -10.16
CA ALA A 9 5.62 17.88 -9.20
C ALA A 9 4.71 18.92 -9.91
N GLY A 10 3.66 19.37 -9.21
CA GLY A 10 2.75 20.41 -9.70
C GLY A 10 1.43 19.89 -10.28
N ASP A 11 0.71 20.75 -11.00
CA ASP A 11 -0.70 20.53 -11.39
C ASP A 11 -0.94 19.35 -12.33
N ALA A 12 0.12 18.84 -12.97
CA ALA A 12 0.06 17.65 -13.83
C ALA A 12 0.24 16.34 -13.04
N SER A 13 0.54 16.39 -11.74
CA SER A 13 0.73 15.21 -10.90
C SER A 13 -0.62 14.56 -10.58
N PRO A 14 -0.74 13.23 -10.65
CA PRO A 14 -1.96 12.55 -10.22
C PRO A 14 -2.15 12.71 -8.70
N PRO A 15 -3.38 12.54 -8.18
CA PRO A 15 -3.58 12.43 -6.74
C PRO A 15 -2.89 11.17 -6.20
N PHE A 16 -2.31 11.28 -5.01
CA PHE A 16 -1.68 10.17 -4.31
C PHE A 16 -2.51 9.78 -3.09
N GLU A 17 -2.71 8.47 -2.92
CA GLU A 17 -3.42 7.90 -1.77
C GLU A 17 -2.57 6.80 -1.14
N ALA A 18 -2.43 6.86 0.19
CA ALA A 18 -1.85 5.78 0.98
C ALA A 18 -2.95 4.84 1.44
N VAL A 19 -2.82 3.56 1.08
CA VAL A 19 -3.79 2.51 1.43
C VAL A 19 -3.12 1.53 2.39
N GLU A 20 -3.71 1.31 3.56
CA GLU A 20 -3.11 0.45 4.60
C GLU A 20 -2.83 -0.97 4.08
N ASP A 21 -3.70 -1.49 3.21
CA ASP A 21 -3.56 -2.83 2.64
C ASP A 21 -2.39 -2.98 1.66
N LEU A 22 -1.76 -1.90 1.16
CA LEU A 22 -0.65 -1.95 0.19
C LEU A 22 0.73 -2.12 0.83
N ARG A 23 0.80 -2.25 2.15
CA ARG A 23 2.07 -2.41 2.88
C ARG A 23 2.75 -3.74 2.54
N GLU A 24 4.07 -3.80 2.76
CA GLU A 24 4.82 -5.06 2.68
C GLU A 24 4.21 -6.14 3.59
N ARG A 25 4.60 -7.39 3.38
CA ARG A 25 4.26 -8.49 4.29
C ARG A 25 4.64 -8.14 5.73
N LEU A 26 3.64 -8.08 6.60
CA LEU A 26 3.76 -7.49 7.93
C LEU A 26 4.51 -8.41 8.91
N GLY A 27 5.06 -7.78 9.95
CA GLY A 27 5.66 -8.45 11.11
C GLY A 27 7.04 -9.05 10.86
N SER A 28 7.62 -9.63 11.93
CA SER A 28 9.01 -10.12 12.04
C SER A 28 10.10 -9.05 11.87
N HIS A 29 10.00 -8.14 10.90
CA HIS A 29 10.99 -7.11 10.65
C HIS A 29 10.49 -5.78 11.19
N PRO A 30 11.18 -5.15 12.15
CA PRO A 30 10.77 -3.86 12.72
C PRO A 30 10.67 -2.72 11.69
N CYS A 31 11.43 -2.80 10.59
CA CYS A 31 11.34 -1.82 9.50
C CYS A 31 10.01 -1.86 8.74
N ASP A 32 9.23 -2.95 8.85
CA ASP A 32 7.89 -3.04 8.27
C ASP A 32 6.85 -2.29 9.11
N LYS A 33 7.19 -1.85 10.34
CA LYS A 33 6.31 -1.07 11.21
C LYS A 33 6.17 0.35 10.65
N ARG A 34 4.94 0.79 10.44
CA ARG A 34 4.61 2.13 9.94
C ARG A 34 4.80 3.16 11.07
N ARG A 35 5.31 4.33 10.71
CA ARG A 35 5.28 5.54 11.57
C ARG A 35 3.86 6.05 11.76
N SER A 36 3.63 6.94 12.73
CA SER A 36 2.30 7.54 12.95
C SER A 36 1.78 8.29 11.70
N LYS A 37 0.46 8.49 11.59
CA LYS A 37 -0.10 9.28 10.48
C LYS A 37 0.36 10.74 10.57
N ALA A 38 0.57 11.27 11.78
CA ALA A 38 1.09 12.61 12.01
C ALA A 38 2.49 12.79 11.42
N GLU A 39 3.40 11.85 11.69
CA GLU A 39 4.75 11.87 11.11
C GLU A 39 4.71 11.72 9.59
N LEU A 40 3.89 10.80 9.07
CA LEU A 40 3.73 10.63 7.62
C LEU A 40 3.13 11.87 6.95
N ARG A 41 2.20 12.56 7.60
CA ARG A 41 1.60 13.79 7.07
C ARG A 41 2.61 14.93 7.03
N ALA A 42 3.52 15.01 8.00
CA ALA A 42 4.60 15.98 8.00
C ALA A 42 5.57 15.76 6.81
N ASP A 43 5.92 14.50 6.54
CA ASP A 43 6.86 14.16 5.46
C ASP A 43 6.21 14.15 4.07
N PHE A 44 4.90 13.87 3.99
CA PHE A 44 4.15 13.68 2.75
C PHE A 44 2.84 14.49 2.74
N PRO A 45 2.88 15.83 2.84
CA PRO A 45 1.68 16.66 2.98
C PRO A 45 0.73 16.59 1.77
N GLY A 46 1.24 16.19 0.59
CA GLY A 46 0.45 16.03 -0.63
C GLY A 46 -0.16 14.64 -0.84
N VAL A 47 0.04 13.69 0.09
CA VAL A 47 -0.51 12.33 0.01
C VAL A 47 -1.75 12.24 0.89
N ASN A 48 -2.86 11.76 0.32
CA ASN A 48 -4.04 11.44 1.10
C ASN A 48 -3.77 10.22 1.99
N LEU A 49 -3.91 10.38 3.31
CA LEU A 49 -3.68 9.33 4.32
C LEU A 49 -4.98 8.77 4.91
N ASP A 50 -6.13 9.05 4.32
CA ASP A 50 -7.44 8.58 4.81
C ASP A 50 -7.59 7.06 4.67
N GLY A 51 -6.87 6.45 3.73
CA GLY A 51 -6.76 4.99 3.61
C GLY A 51 -5.92 4.31 4.70
N LEU A 52 -5.31 5.08 5.63
CA LEU A 52 -4.66 4.55 6.84
C LEU A 52 -5.66 4.53 8.00
N LEU A 53 -5.88 3.34 8.57
CA LEU A 53 -7.04 3.06 9.44
C LEU A 53 -6.92 3.68 10.84
N THR A 54 -5.70 3.79 11.36
CA THR A 54 -5.39 4.21 12.72
C THR A 54 -4.22 5.18 12.73
N GLU A 55 -4.13 6.01 13.77
CA GLU A 55 -2.98 6.92 13.94
C GLU A 55 -1.67 6.14 14.00
N GLU A 56 -1.60 5.25 14.98
CA GLU A 56 -0.49 4.32 15.18
C GLU A 56 -0.65 3.06 14.34
N ASP A 57 0.44 2.33 14.15
CA ASP A 57 0.42 1.03 13.49
C ASP A 57 -0.09 -0.08 14.43
N THR A 58 -1.34 -0.51 14.22
CA THR A 58 -1.95 -1.61 14.97
C THR A 58 -1.89 -2.95 14.23
N LEU A 59 -1.38 -2.98 13.00
CA LEU A 59 -1.36 -4.19 12.16
C LEU A 59 -0.02 -4.93 12.24
N TRP A 60 1.07 -4.20 12.48
CA TRP A 60 2.37 -4.81 12.70
C TRP A 60 2.43 -5.52 14.06
N ARG A 61 2.98 -6.73 14.08
CA ARG A 61 3.22 -7.57 15.26
C ARG A 61 4.52 -8.34 15.10
N GLU A 62 5.01 -8.97 16.16
CA GLU A 62 6.27 -9.73 16.09
C GLU A 62 6.16 -10.93 15.14
N GLU A 63 4.99 -11.57 15.07
CA GLU A 63 4.77 -12.71 14.17
C GLU A 63 4.64 -12.26 12.71
N ARG A 64 5.41 -12.90 11.82
CA ARG A 64 5.29 -12.67 10.38
C ARG A 64 3.89 -13.01 9.90
N GLU A 65 3.29 -12.12 9.12
CA GLU A 65 2.01 -12.33 8.44
C GLU A 65 2.06 -13.65 7.65
N SER A 66 1.02 -14.46 7.79
CA SER A 66 0.95 -15.73 7.08
C SER A 66 0.74 -15.47 5.58
N GLN A 67 1.14 -16.43 4.73
CA GLN A 67 0.86 -16.34 3.29
C GLN A 67 -0.64 -16.30 3.00
N HIS A 68 -1.46 -16.91 3.88
CA HIS A 68 -2.91 -16.86 3.78
C HIS A 68 -3.44 -15.43 4.02
N ASP A 69 -3.01 -14.79 5.10
CA ASP A 69 -3.45 -13.43 5.47
C ASP A 69 -2.98 -12.41 4.44
N LEU A 70 -1.72 -12.52 3.97
CA LEU A 70 -1.18 -11.68 2.91
C LEU A 70 -2.01 -11.81 1.62
N ALA A 71 -2.37 -13.03 1.25
CA ALA A 71 -3.18 -13.31 0.07
C ALA A 71 -4.64 -12.82 0.22
N ALA A 72 -5.19 -12.86 1.43
CA ALA A 72 -6.51 -12.30 1.73
C ALA A 72 -6.50 -10.76 1.66
N ARG A 73 -5.44 -10.12 2.17
CA ARG A 73 -5.22 -8.67 2.07
C ARG A 73 -5.08 -8.22 0.62
N ALA A 74 -4.30 -8.95 -0.18
CA ALA A 74 -4.17 -8.70 -1.61
C ALA A 74 -5.51 -8.84 -2.36
N ALA A 75 -6.33 -9.86 -2.03
CA ALA A 75 -7.65 -10.03 -2.64
C ALA A 75 -8.62 -8.91 -2.26
N ARG A 76 -8.62 -8.47 -0.98
CA ARG A 76 -9.42 -7.33 -0.51
C ARG A 76 -9.04 -6.04 -1.24
N PHE A 77 -7.74 -5.76 -1.34
CA PHE A 77 -7.24 -4.60 -2.08
C PHE A 77 -7.66 -4.66 -3.56
N LEU A 78 -7.49 -5.80 -4.23
CA LEU A 78 -7.88 -5.95 -5.63
C LEU A 78 -9.39 -5.73 -5.82
N GLY A 79 -10.22 -6.27 -4.93
CA GLY A 79 -11.66 -6.04 -4.93
C GLY A 79 -12.01 -4.56 -4.81
N ALA A 80 -11.38 -3.84 -3.88
CA ALA A 80 -11.57 -2.39 -3.73
C ALA A 80 -11.08 -1.61 -4.94
N LEU A 81 -9.93 -1.98 -5.50
CA LEU A 81 -9.34 -1.37 -6.69
C LEU A 81 -10.26 -1.50 -7.91
N MET A 82 -10.93 -2.64 -8.07
CA MET A 82 -11.88 -2.87 -9.18
C MET A 82 -13.16 -2.03 -9.09
N GLN A 83 -13.48 -1.47 -7.92
CA GLN A 83 -14.63 -0.57 -7.74
C GLN A 83 -14.28 0.90 -7.98
N ARG A 84 -13.01 1.21 -8.26
CA ARG A 84 -12.56 2.58 -8.49
C ARG A 84 -13.10 3.12 -9.82
N PRO A 85 -13.60 4.37 -9.87
CA PRO A 85 -14.06 4.98 -11.12
C PRO A 85 -12.91 5.35 -12.07
N GLU A 86 -11.67 5.42 -11.58
CA GLU A 86 -10.51 5.80 -12.38
C GLU A 86 -10.17 4.73 -13.43
N ARG A 87 -9.90 5.19 -14.66
CA ARG A 87 -9.52 4.31 -15.79
C ARG A 87 -8.05 3.87 -15.78
N ARG A 88 -7.18 4.61 -15.09
CA ARG A 88 -5.74 4.35 -15.00
C ARG A 88 -5.30 4.59 -13.58
N ILE A 89 -4.75 3.55 -12.95
CA ILE A 89 -4.31 3.60 -11.56
C ILE A 89 -2.89 3.04 -11.51
N GLY A 90 -1.97 3.81 -10.93
CA GLY A 90 -0.64 3.35 -10.58
C GLY A 90 -0.65 2.77 -9.17
N VAL A 91 -0.12 1.57 -8.98
CA VAL A 91 0.04 0.95 -7.66
C VAL A 91 1.53 0.81 -7.37
N CYS A 92 2.00 1.47 -6.30
CA CYS A 92 3.36 1.34 -5.79
C CYS A 92 3.31 0.57 -4.47
N THR A 93 3.99 -0.57 -4.40
CA THR A 93 4.01 -1.47 -3.24
C THR A 93 5.35 -2.19 -3.17
N HIS A 94 5.44 -3.24 -2.35
CA HIS A 94 6.64 -3.99 -2.04
C HIS A 94 6.59 -5.41 -2.61
N ASN A 95 7.67 -6.17 -2.47
CA ASN A 95 7.88 -7.41 -3.21
C ASN A 95 6.88 -8.51 -2.82
N ASP A 96 6.78 -8.86 -1.53
CA ASP A 96 5.93 -9.99 -1.13
C ASP A 96 4.45 -9.68 -1.40
N PHE A 97 4.02 -8.44 -1.12
CA PHE A 97 2.67 -8.00 -1.42
C PHE A 97 2.37 -7.99 -2.93
N LEU A 98 3.29 -7.47 -3.76
CA LEU A 98 3.12 -7.47 -5.23
C LEU A 98 3.00 -8.88 -5.78
N VAL A 99 3.83 -9.82 -5.31
CA VAL A 99 3.74 -11.23 -5.73
C VAL A 99 2.40 -11.84 -5.34
N ALA A 100 1.92 -11.57 -4.13
CA ALA A 100 0.60 -12.03 -3.68
C ALA A 100 -0.53 -11.45 -4.53
N LEU A 101 -0.47 -10.14 -4.83
CA LEU A 101 -1.43 -9.45 -5.68
C LEU A 101 -1.47 -10.02 -7.10
N MET A 102 -0.30 -10.21 -7.72
CA MET A 102 -0.19 -10.77 -9.07
C MET A 102 -0.79 -12.18 -9.13
N ARG A 103 -0.45 -13.04 -8.17
CA ARG A 103 -1.04 -14.39 -8.04
C ARG A 103 -2.56 -14.37 -7.92
N LYS A 104 -3.11 -13.39 -7.19
CA LYS A 104 -4.57 -13.25 -7.02
C LYS A 104 -5.27 -12.67 -8.25
N SER A 105 -4.63 -11.76 -8.97
CA SER A 105 -5.18 -11.17 -10.20
C SER A 105 -5.19 -12.13 -11.39
N GLY A 106 -4.46 -13.25 -11.31
CA GLY A 106 -4.23 -14.14 -12.44
C GLY A 106 -3.20 -13.61 -13.45
N LEU A 107 -2.64 -12.42 -13.23
CA LEU A 107 -1.55 -11.87 -14.04
C LEU A 107 -0.25 -12.64 -13.74
N ARG A 108 0.40 -13.16 -14.79
CA ARG A 108 1.73 -13.77 -14.70
C ARG A 108 2.77 -12.76 -15.15
N VAL A 109 3.80 -12.56 -14.33
CA VAL A 109 5.03 -11.89 -14.77
C VAL A 109 5.75 -12.89 -15.69
N GLN A 110 6.02 -12.49 -16.92
CA GLN A 110 6.84 -13.26 -17.87
C GLN A 110 8.32 -13.10 -17.56
#